data_AF-A0A944BLL5-F1
#
_entry.id   AF-A0A944BLL5-F1
#
_cell.length_a   1.000
_cell.length_b   1.000
_cell.length_c   1.000
_cell.angle_alpha   90.00
_cell.angle_beta   90.00
_cell.angle_gamma   90.00
#
_symmetry.space_group_name_H-M   'P 1'
#
loop_
_entity.id
_entity.type
_entity.pdbx_description
1 polymer ?
#
loop_
_entity_poly.entity_id
_entity_poly.type
_entity_poly.pdbx_seq_one_letter_code
_entity_poly.pdbx_strand_id
1 'polypeptide(L)'
;CENRSRELLVQVVVWLEDTYIDEFDVAIPTFCVEHLRLQTPNINPSHELLPGQDFPASGQLRRIFGILQHWAICLQARAMTEIPEFFHTAYIFSRYFTYADSGMESTFRAMCRDLLPPANSSATRSDAESLQAAVARVSRAFEDGHIALAGAPYYWPTELQIYPLDAELARLLDRPIVPSQEVFRFL
;
A
#
# COMPACT_ATOMS: atom_id res chain seq x y z
N CYS A 1 22.66 22.95 21.06
CA CYS A 1 22.26 21.96 20.05
C CYS A 1 21.03 22.49 19.34
N GLU A 2 21.20 22.96 18.10
CA GLU A 2 20.13 23.56 17.31
C GLU A 2 18.99 22.57 17.13
N ASN A 3 17.79 23.04 17.45
CA ASN A 3 16.54 22.38 17.17
C ASN A 3 16.34 22.42 15.64
N ARG A 4 17.02 21.54 14.89
CA ARG A 4 16.73 21.34 13.47
C ARG A 4 15.31 20.79 13.41
N SER A 5 14.34 21.66 13.11
CA SER A 5 12.99 21.24 12.78
C SER A 5 13.10 20.15 11.72
N ARG A 6 12.60 18.96 12.04
CA ARG A 6 12.48 17.90 11.04
C ARG A 6 11.42 18.35 10.05
N GLU A 7 11.87 18.94 8.95
CA GLU A 7 11.00 19.33 7.84
C GLU A 7 10.33 18.08 7.28
N LEU A 8 9.00 18.09 7.27
CA LEU A 8 8.18 17.02 6.72
C LEU A 8 7.49 17.57 5.48
N LEU A 9 7.80 17.00 4.33
CA LEU A 9 7.03 17.21 3.11
C LEU A 9 5.84 16.27 3.13
N VAL A 10 4.64 16.84 3.19
CA VAL A 10 3.36 16.14 3.03
C VAL A 10 2.74 16.62 1.72
N GLN A 11 2.62 15.71 0.76
CA GLN A 11 1.78 15.91 -0.42
C GLN A 11 0.66 14.90 -0.33
N VAL A 12 -0.57 15.36 -0.55
CA VAL A 12 -1.75 14.50 -0.58
C VAL A 12 -2.81 15.18 -1.45
N VAL A 13 -3.48 14.39 -2.27
CA VAL A 13 -4.68 14.79 -3.00
C VAL A 13 -5.85 14.06 -2.38
N VAL A 14 -6.90 14.79 -2.03
CA VAL A 14 -8.11 14.21 -1.42
C VAL A 14 -9.37 14.80 -2.02
N TRP A 15 -10.40 13.97 -2.16
CA TRP A 15 -11.74 14.40 -2.55
C TRP A 15 -12.79 13.45 -1.97
N LEU A 16 -14.06 13.83 -2.12
CA LEU A 16 -15.20 12.98 -1.82
C LEU A 16 -15.86 12.57 -3.13
N GLU A 17 -16.28 11.32 -3.22
CA GLU A 17 -17.10 10.81 -4.32
C GLU A 17 -17.97 9.66 -3.84
N ASP A 18 -18.95 9.27 -4.66
CA ASP A 18 -19.64 7.99 -4.50
C ASP A 18 -18.87 6.96 -5.34
N THR A 19 -17.98 6.18 -4.70
CA THR A 19 -17.23 5.12 -5.38
C THR A 19 -18.11 3.89 -5.52
N TYR A 20 -18.29 3.43 -6.75
CA TYR A 20 -18.98 2.18 -7.04
C TYR A 20 -18.06 0.99 -6.80
N ILE A 21 -18.52 0.01 -6.02
CA ILE A 21 -17.79 -1.24 -5.78
C ILE A 21 -18.53 -2.37 -6.49
N ASP A 22 -17.99 -2.80 -7.63
CA ASP A 22 -18.60 -3.82 -8.50
C ASP A 22 -18.93 -5.12 -7.75
N GLU A 23 -18.03 -5.57 -6.88
CA GLU A 23 -18.20 -6.83 -6.14
C GLU A 23 -19.41 -6.83 -5.20
N PHE A 24 -19.86 -5.66 -4.75
CA PHE A 24 -21.01 -5.51 -3.85
C PHE A 24 -22.22 -4.85 -4.52
N ASP A 25 -22.10 -4.46 -5.78
CA ASP A 25 -23.14 -3.75 -6.54
C ASP A 25 -23.67 -2.51 -5.79
N VAL A 26 -22.76 -1.73 -5.20
CA VAL A 26 -23.11 -0.61 -4.30
C VAL A 26 -22.22 0.60 -4.50
N ALA A 27 -22.83 1.79 -4.48
CA ALA A 27 -22.13 3.06 -4.41
C ALA A 27 -21.92 3.47 -2.94
N ILE A 28 -20.69 3.84 -2.59
CA ILE A 28 -20.29 4.16 -1.23
C ILE A 28 -19.72 5.59 -1.22
N PRO A 29 -20.17 6.48 -0.31
CA PRO A 29 -19.51 7.76 -0.09
C PRO A 29 -18.10 7.53 0.45
N THR A 30 -17.08 7.88 -0.32
CA THR A 30 -15.68 7.64 0.01
C THR A 30 -14.91 8.93 0.19
N PHE A 31 -13.90 8.87 1.07
CA PHE A 31 -12.84 9.85 1.15
C PHE A 31 -11.63 9.29 0.39
N CYS A 32 -11.47 9.74 -0.85
CA CYS A 32 -10.40 9.29 -1.72
C CYS A 32 -9.09 9.94 -1.32
N VAL A 33 -8.05 9.14 -1.18
CA VAL A 33 -6.68 9.56 -0.90
C VAL A 33 -5.81 9.11 -2.05
N GLU A 34 -5.22 10.09 -2.74
CA GLU A 34 -4.28 9.84 -3.83
C GLU A 34 -2.97 10.59 -3.55
N HIS A 35 -1.88 10.06 -4.10
CA HIS A 35 -0.56 10.69 -4.03
C HIS A 35 -0.11 11.06 -2.60
N LEU A 36 -0.40 10.22 -1.59
CA LEU A 36 0.07 10.47 -0.22
C LEU A 36 1.58 10.26 -0.11
N ARG A 37 2.35 11.34 -0.21
CA ARG A 37 3.81 11.36 -0.08
C ARG A 37 4.21 11.98 1.25
N LEU A 38 4.98 11.23 2.03
CA LEU A 38 5.45 11.62 3.36
C LEU A 38 6.96 11.53 3.43
N GLN A 39 7.66 12.60 3.05
CA GLN A 39 9.10 12.57 2.80
C GLN A 39 9.87 13.60 3.65
N THR A 40 11.17 13.38 3.85
CA THR A 40 12.02 14.24 4.70
C THR A 40 13.20 14.81 3.90
N PRO A 41 13.08 16.01 3.32
CA PRO A 41 14.05 16.54 2.34
C PRO A 41 15.49 16.71 2.83
N ASN A 42 15.68 17.01 4.11
CA ASN A 42 16.99 17.33 4.68
C ASN A 42 17.70 16.13 5.33
N ILE A 43 17.28 14.92 4.99
CA ILE A 43 17.93 13.68 5.44
C ILE A 43 18.57 13.01 4.24
N ASN A 44 19.87 12.70 4.37
CA ASN A 44 20.53 11.86 3.40
C ASN A 44 19.93 10.44 3.45
N PRO A 45 19.51 9.86 2.32
CA PRO A 45 19.02 8.50 2.29
C PRO A 45 20.07 7.54 2.84
N SER A 46 19.70 6.75 3.86
CA SER A 46 20.53 5.60 4.29
C SER A 46 20.36 4.39 3.37
N HIS A 47 19.36 4.43 2.49
CA HIS A 47 18.99 3.40 1.52
C HIS A 47 18.47 4.08 0.25
N GLU A 48 18.46 3.36 -0.85
CA GLU A 48 17.92 3.85 -2.11
C GLU A 48 16.45 4.28 -1.99
N LEU A 49 16.07 5.35 -2.69
CA LEU A 49 14.72 5.92 -2.67
C LEU A 49 13.73 4.99 -3.37
N LEU A 50 12.55 4.75 -2.78
CA LEU A 50 11.53 3.91 -3.42
C LEU A 50 10.99 4.60 -4.69
N PRO A 51 10.40 3.83 -5.63
CA PRO A 51 9.71 4.42 -6.78
C PRO A 51 8.77 5.56 -6.35
N GLY A 52 8.80 6.69 -7.06
CA GLY A 52 8.01 7.87 -6.72
C GLY A 52 8.49 8.69 -5.52
N GLN A 53 9.66 8.40 -4.93
CA GLN A 53 10.25 9.22 -3.85
C GLN A 53 11.33 10.17 -4.36
N ASP A 54 11.22 11.46 -4.00
CA ASP A 54 12.25 12.47 -4.22
C ASP A 54 13.18 12.58 -3.00
N PHE A 55 12.66 12.26 -1.81
CA PHE A 55 13.37 12.26 -0.53
C PHE A 55 12.97 11.05 0.33
N PRO A 56 13.77 10.71 1.36
CA PRO A 56 13.50 9.54 2.20
C PRO A 56 12.14 9.59 2.89
N ALA A 57 11.49 8.42 3.01
CA ALA A 57 10.25 8.28 3.76
C ALA A 57 10.39 8.78 5.21
N SER A 58 9.39 9.51 5.69
CA SER A 58 9.40 10.10 7.04
C SER A 58 9.03 9.12 8.16
N GLY A 59 8.43 7.98 7.82
CA GLY A 59 7.87 7.03 8.79
C GLY A 59 6.61 7.53 9.53
N GLN A 60 6.03 8.66 9.11
CA GLN A 60 4.90 9.30 9.82
C GLN A 60 3.52 8.85 9.36
N LEU A 61 3.42 7.82 8.50
CA LEU A 61 2.14 7.40 7.91
C LEU A 61 1.07 7.17 8.96
N ARG A 62 1.37 6.47 10.06
CA ARG A 62 0.39 6.21 11.12
C ARG A 62 -0.23 7.49 11.69
N ARG A 63 0.56 8.56 11.81
CA ARG A 63 0.08 9.85 12.34
C ARG A 63 -0.80 10.57 11.33
N ILE A 64 -0.38 10.61 10.07
CA ILE A 64 -1.14 11.26 9.00
C ILE A 64 -2.42 10.48 8.69
N PHE A 65 -2.38 9.15 8.70
CA PHE A 65 -3.54 8.31 8.50
C PHE A 65 -4.64 8.59 9.53
N GLY A 66 -4.30 8.78 10.80
CA GLY A 66 -5.29 9.15 11.82
C GLY A 66 -5.95 10.51 11.57
N ILE A 67 -5.23 11.47 10.97
CA ILE A 67 -5.78 12.78 10.58
C ILE A 67 -6.74 12.61 9.40
N LEU A 68 -6.32 11.88 8.35
CA LEU A 68 -7.15 11.61 7.17
C LEU A 68 -8.42 10.84 7.54
N GLN A 69 -8.30 9.84 8.41
CA GLN A 69 -9.44 9.10 8.94
C GLN A 69 -10.42 10.01 9.69
N HIS A 70 -9.90 10.93 10.51
CA HIS A 70 -10.75 11.88 11.22
C HIS A 70 -11.49 12.80 10.24
N TRP A 71 -10.82 13.30 9.20
CA TRP A 71 -11.46 14.11 8.16
C TRP A 71 -12.54 13.34 7.40
N ALA A 72 -12.25 12.09 7.00
CA ALA A 72 -13.22 11.24 6.32
C ALA A 72 -14.50 11.06 7.15
N ILE A 73 -14.36 10.80 8.46
CA ILE A 73 -15.49 10.68 9.39
C ILE A 73 -16.26 12.01 9.50
N CYS A 74 -15.56 13.14 9.66
CA CYS A 74 -16.20 14.47 9.73
C CYS A 74 -16.97 14.82 8.45
N LEU A 75 -16.51 14.32 7.31
CA LEU A 75 -17.13 14.50 6.00
C LEU A 75 -18.20 13.44 5.70
N GLN A 76 -18.57 12.61 6.69
CA GLN A 76 -19.59 11.57 6.57
C GLN A 76 -19.28 10.50 5.51
N ALA A 77 -18.00 10.32 5.16
CA ALA A 77 -17.58 9.19 4.34
C ALA A 77 -17.79 7.88 5.08
N ARG A 78 -18.17 6.85 4.32
CA ARG A 78 -18.32 5.46 4.80
C ARG A 78 -17.06 4.62 4.60
N ALA A 79 -16.16 5.08 3.73
CA ALA A 79 -14.86 4.46 3.51
C ALA A 79 -13.78 5.51 3.23
N MET A 80 -12.53 5.11 3.40
CA MET A 80 -11.41 5.75 2.72
C MET A 80 -10.94 4.85 1.57
N THR A 81 -10.45 5.44 0.51
CA THR A 81 -9.91 4.70 -0.64
C THR A 81 -8.53 5.20 -1.03
N GLU A 82 -7.75 4.33 -1.65
CA GLU A 82 -6.43 4.63 -2.22
C GLU A 82 -6.21 3.76 -3.46
N ILE A 83 -5.55 4.31 -4.49
CA ILE A 83 -5.05 3.53 -5.63
C ILE A 83 -3.52 3.58 -5.57
N PRO A 84 -2.86 2.56 -4.99
CA PRO A 84 -1.41 2.56 -4.86
C PRO A 84 -0.71 2.41 -6.22
N GLU A 85 0.00 3.47 -6.63
CA GLU A 85 0.81 3.48 -7.86
C GLU A 85 1.95 2.46 -7.85
N PHE A 86 2.41 2.04 -6.67
CA PHE A 86 3.57 1.17 -6.52
C PHE A 86 3.32 0.05 -5.52
N PHE A 87 3.97 -1.11 -5.72
CA PHE A 87 3.88 -2.27 -4.82
C PHE A 87 4.18 -1.93 -3.37
N HIS A 88 5.23 -1.14 -3.09
CA HIS A 88 5.57 -0.79 -1.71
C HIS A 88 4.48 0.03 -1.02
N THR A 89 3.80 0.90 -1.78
CA THR A 89 2.66 1.68 -1.28
C THR A 89 1.52 0.74 -0.94
N ALA A 90 1.13 -0.13 -1.87
CA ALA A 90 0.10 -1.13 -1.65
C ALA A 90 0.37 -2.02 -0.43
N TYR A 91 1.62 -2.46 -0.26
CA TYR A 91 2.05 -3.26 0.87
C TYR A 91 1.99 -2.51 2.21
N ILE A 92 2.30 -1.22 2.21
CA ILE A 92 2.22 -0.40 3.41
C ILE A 92 0.75 -0.17 3.79
N PHE A 93 -0.11 0.14 2.82
CA PHE A 93 -1.53 0.38 3.04
C PHE A 93 -2.33 -0.89 3.34
N SER A 94 -1.90 -2.07 2.85
CA SER A 94 -2.55 -3.36 3.13
C SER A 94 -2.57 -3.76 4.61
N ARG A 95 -1.90 -3.00 5.49
CA ARG A 95 -2.00 -3.12 6.95
C ARG A 95 -3.32 -2.59 7.50
N TYR A 96 -4.00 -1.75 6.74
CA TYR A 96 -5.26 -1.11 7.11
C TYR A 96 -6.34 -1.36 6.05
N PHE A 97 -5.96 -1.28 4.78
CA PHE A 97 -6.85 -1.40 3.64
C PHE A 97 -6.84 -2.84 3.09
N THR A 98 -7.91 -3.18 2.37
CA THR A 98 -8.03 -4.39 1.55
C THR A 98 -8.41 -3.99 0.13
N TYR A 99 -8.08 -4.78 -0.88
CA TYR A 99 -8.57 -4.50 -2.23
C TYR A 99 -10.10 -4.62 -2.32
N ALA A 100 -10.70 -3.70 -3.06
CA ALA A 100 -12.13 -3.69 -3.34
C ALA A 100 -12.54 -4.90 -4.20
N ASP A 101 -11.67 -5.32 -5.13
CA ASP A 101 -11.80 -6.56 -5.89
C ASP A 101 -11.11 -7.73 -5.16
N SER A 102 -11.85 -8.82 -4.91
CA SER A 102 -11.32 -9.99 -4.22
C SER A 102 -10.31 -10.79 -5.04
N GLY A 103 -10.41 -10.72 -6.37
CA GLY A 103 -9.40 -11.29 -7.28
C GLY A 103 -8.05 -10.62 -7.08
N MET A 104 -8.03 -9.29 -7.07
CA MET A 104 -6.83 -8.49 -6.84
C MET A 104 -6.29 -8.67 -5.43
N GLU A 105 -7.15 -8.71 -4.40
CA GLU A 105 -6.73 -9.04 -3.02
C GLU A 105 -6.01 -10.40 -2.98
N SER A 106 -6.54 -11.39 -3.71
CA SER A 106 -5.95 -12.72 -3.81
C SER A 106 -4.60 -12.72 -4.53
N THR A 107 -4.51 -12.03 -5.67
CA THR A 107 -3.29 -11.86 -6.46
C THR A 107 -2.21 -11.14 -5.67
N PHE A 108 -2.56 -10.06 -4.97
CA PHE A 108 -1.64 -9.33 -4.09
C PHE A 108 -1.09 -10.22 -2.96
N ARG A 109 -1.95 -11.05 -2.33
CA ARG A 109 -1.51 -12.02 -1.32
C ARG A 109 -0.56 -13.07 -1.91
N ALA A 110 -0.78 -13.52 -3.14
CA ALA A 110 0.13 -14.44 -3.83
C ALA A 110 1.50 -13.77 -4.11
N MET A 111 1.51 -12.51 -4.57
CA MET A 111 2.76 -11.75 -4.72
C MET A 111 3.52 -11.62 -3.40
N CYS A 112 2.83 -11.30 -2.30
CA CYS A 112 3.46 -11.22 -0.99
C CYS A 112 4.03 -12.57 -0.54
N ARG A 113 3.29 -13.67 -0.76
CA ARG A 113 3.73 -15.03 -0.44
C ARG A 113 4.98 -15.44 -1.22
N ASP A 114 5.05 -15.10 -2.50
CA ASP A 114 6.08 -15.61 -3.41
C ASP A 114 7.33 -14.72 -3.46
N LEU A 115 7.16 -13.40 -3.29
CA LEU A 115 8.21 -12.41 -3.52
C LEU A 115 8.84 -11.85 -2.23
N LEU A 116 8.12 -11.92 -1.10
CA LEU A 116 8.61 -11.42 0.19
C LEU A 116 9.10 -12.56 1.09
N PRO A 117 10.06 -12.27 1.99
CA PRO A 117 10.48 -13.24 2.99
C PRO A 117 9.31 -13.63 3.92
N PRO A 118 9.28 -14.86 4.45
CA PRO A 118 8.23 -15.30 5.36
C PRO A 118 8.15 -14.41 6.59
N ALA A 119 6.93 -14.02 7.00
CA ALA A 119 6.70 -13.15 8.16
C ALA A 119 7.31 -13.65 9.49
N ASN A 120 7.56 -14.97 9.59
CA ASN A 120 8.10 -15.64 10.76
C ASN A 120 9.59 -16.01 10.65
N SER A 121 10.31 -15.52 9.65
CA SER A 121 11.76 -15.70 9.61
C SER A 121 12.38 -14.86 10.74
N SER A 122 12.59 -15.49 11.89
CA SER A 122 13.44 -14.90 12.93
C SER A 122 14.83 -14.74 12.31
N ALA A 123 15.17 -13.50 11.97
CA ALA A 123 16.50 -13.14 11.50
C ALA A 123 17.50 -13.35 12.65
N THR A 124 17.90 -14.59 12.85
CA THR A 124 19.03 -15.01 13.70
C THR A 124 20.31 -15.16 12.88
N ARG A 125 20.26 -14.90 11.57
CA ARG A 125 21.43 -14.83 10.68
C ARG A 125 21.67 -13.38 10.27
N SER A 126 22.93 -12.94 10.33
CA SER A 126 23.41 -11.64 9.85
C SER A 126 23.07 -11.34 8.38
N ASP A 127 22.67 -12.36 7.63
CA ASP A 127 22.50 -12.32 6.18
C ASP A 127 21.02 -12.31 5.75
N ALA A 128 20.07 -12.28 6.70
CA ALA A 128 18.64 -12.21 6.38
C ALA A 128 18.27 -10.78 5.94
N GLU A 129 17.77 -10.63 4.71
CA GLU A 129 17.23 -9.38 4.18
C GLU A 129 16.10 -8.87 5.10
N SER A 130 16.15 -7.59 5.48
CA SER A 130 15.06 -7.00 6.25
C SER A 130 13.79 -6.93 5.38
N LEU A 131 12.61 -7.08 6.00
CA LEU A 131 11.34 -6.98 5.28
C LEU A 131 11.21 -5.65 4.51
N GLN A 132 11.75 -4.57 5.07
CA GLN A 132 11.77 -3.27 4.40
C GLN A 132 12.63 -3.29 3.12
N ALA A 133 13.81 -3.91 3.17
CA ALA A 133 14.67 -4.06 1.99
C ALA A 133 14.03 -4.96 0.94
N ALA A 134 13.39 -6.06 1.35
CA ALA A 134 12.68 -6.95 0.45
C ALA A 134 11.53 -6.24 -0.28
N VAL A 135 10.70 -5.48 0.44
CA VAL A 135 9.62 -4.68 -0.17
C VAL A 135 10.18 -3.64 -1.15
N ALA A 136 11.29 -2.98 -0.81
CA ALA A 136 11.95 -2.03 -1.70
C ALA A 136 12.44 -2.70 -2.99
N ARG A 137 13.09 -3.86 -2.86
CA ARG A 137 13.60 -4.67 -3.97
C ARG A 137 12.46 -5.16 -4.88
N VAL A 138 11.39 -5.70 -4.30
CA VAL A 138 10.20 -6.13 -5.05
C VAL A 138 9.57 -4.96 -5.78
N SER A 139 9.42 -3.81 -5.12
CA SER A 139 8.82 -2.64 -5.76
C SER A 139 9.63 -2.16 -6.96
N ARG A 140 10.97 -2.13 -6.90
CA ARG A 140 11.79 -1.83 -8.08
C ARG A 140 11.66 -2.89 -9.16
N ALA A 141 11.63 -4.17 -8.78
CA ALA A 141 11.53 -5.25 -9.75
C ALA A 141 10.23 -5.20 -10.57
N PHE A 142 9.12 -4.73 -9.98
CA PHE A 142 7.90 -4.46 -10.76
C PHE A 142 8.10 -3.31 -11.75
N GLU A 143 8.72 -2.19 -11.34
CA GLU A 143 8.98 -1.04 -12.22
C GLU A 143 9.88 -1.41 -13.40
N ASP A 144 10.91 -2.21 -13.14
CA ASP A 144 11.90 -2.62 -14.14
C ASP A 144 11.41 -3.78 -15.03
N GLY A 145 10.22 -4.35 -14.75
CA GLY A 145 9.69 -5.50 -15.49
C GLY A 145 10.43 -6.82 -15.20
N HIS A 146 11.02 -6.94 -14.01
CA HIS A 146 11.76 -8.12 -13.55
C HIS A 146 10.92 -9.10 -12.73
N ILE A 147 9.63 -8.86 -12.57
CA ILE A 147 8.69 -9.86 -12.02
C ILE A 147 8.01 -10.58 -13.18
N ALA A 148 7.86 -11.89 -13.05
CA ALA A 148 7.17 -12.72 -14.02
C ALA A 148 5.99 -13.48 -13.43
N LEU A 149 4.97 -13.62 -14.27
CA LEU A 149 3.83 -14.50 -14.09
C LEU A 149 3.74 -15.43 -15.31
N ALA A 150 3.68 -16.74 -15.07
CA ALA A 150 3.62 -17.75 -16.14
C ALA A 150 4.74 -17.61 -17.21
N GLY A 151 5.92 -17.11 -16.81
CA GLY A 151 7.08 -16.94 -17.69
C GLY A 151 7.09 -15.65 -18.52
N ALA A 152 6.08 -14.78 -18.39
CA ALA A 152 6.05 -13.46 -19.02
C ALA A 152 6.27 -12.34 -17.99
N PRO A 153 6.89 -11.22 -18.37
CA PRO A 153 6.97 -10.03 -17.51
C PRO A 153 5.59 -9.59 -17.03
N TYR A 154 5.51 -9.24 -15.75
CA TYR A 154 4.30 -8.79 -15.08
C TYR A 154 4.60 -7.50 -14.32
N TYR A 155 3.84 -6.45 -14.65
CA TYR A 155 3.98 -5.12 -14.06
C TYR A 155 2.96 -4.93 -12.93
N TRP A 156 3.24 -3.99 -12.02
CA TRP A 156 2.36 -3.71 -10.89
C TRP A 156 0.98 -3.23 -11.36
N PRO A 157 -0.12 -3.92 -10.98
CA PRO A 157 -1.47 -3.47 -11.29
C PRO A 157 -1.90 -2.40 -10.28
N THR A 158 -2.28 -1.22 -10.76
CA THR A 158 -2.83 -0.15 -9.93
C THR A 158 -4.32 -0.35 -9.74
N GLU A 159 -4.74 -0.79 -8.56
CA GLU A 159 -6.12 -1.16 -8.27
C GLU A 159 -6.61 -0.59 -6.93
N LEU A 160 -7.93 -0.43 -6.78
CA LEU A 160 -8.53 0.23 -5.63
C LEU A 160 -8.38 -0.57 -4.33
N GLN A 161 -7.74 0.05 -3.33
CA GLN A 161 -7.76 -0.36 -1.93
C GLN A 161 -8.80 0.45 -1.16
N ILE A 162 -9.51 -0.21 -0.23
CA ILE A 162 -10.58 0.37 0.56
C ILE A 162 -10.39 0.07 2.06
N TYR A 163 -10.66 1.08 2.88
CA TYR A 163 -10.68 1.02 4.34
C TYR A 163 -12.08 1.38 4.85
N PRO A 164 -12.77 0.47 5.56
CA PRO A 164 -14.11 0.74 6.06
C PRO A 164 -14.09 1.70 7.25
N LEU A 165 -15.00 2.69 7.25
CA LEU A 165 -15.24 3.58 8.39
C LEU A 165 -16.49 3.20 9.19
N ASP A 166 -17.30 2.27 8.67
CA ASP A 166 -18.47 1.74 9.36
C ASP A 166 -18.49 0.20 9.39
N ALA A 167 -19.25 -0.33 10.34
CA ALA A 167 -19.30 -1.75 10.64
C ALA A 167 -20.07 -2.59 9.60
N GLU A 168 -20.91 -1.97 8.78
CA GLU A 168 -21.60 -2.68 7.69
C GLU A 168 -20.63 -2.93 6.55
N LEU A 169 -19.92 -1.90 6.10
CA LEU A 169 -18.90 -2.04 5.06
C LEU A 169 -17.75 -2.95 5.51
N ALA A 170 -17.34 -2.85 6.77
CA ALA A 170 -16.33 -3.76 7.31
C ALA A 170 -16.75 -5.24 7.19
N ARG A 171 -18.05 -5.55 7.38
CA ARG A 171 -18.57 -6.91 7.21
C ARG A 171 -18.64 -7.36 5.76
N LEU A 172 -18.94 -6.45 4.83
CA LEU A 172 -18.89 -6.75 3.39
C LEU A 172 -17.46 -7.06 2.94
N LEU A 173 -16.50 -6.30 3.46
CA LEU A 173 -15.08 -6.49 3.13
C LEU A 173 -14.46 -7.72 3.79
N ASP A 174 -14.98 -8.18 4.95
CA ASP A 174 -14.61 -9.43 5.63
C ASP A 174 -15.18 -10.68 4.93
N ARG A 175 -14.96 -10.75 3.62
CA ARG A 175 -15.38 -11.85 2.77
C ARG A 175 -14.27 -12.89 2.60
N PRO A 176 -14.61 -14.17 2.39
CA PRO A 176 -13.61 -15.18 2.05
C PRO A 176 -12.87 -14.81 0.77
N ILE A 177 -11.53 -14.75 0.84
CA ILE A 177 -10.68 -14.56 -0.33
C ILE A 177 -10.17 -15.92 -0.78
N VAL A 178 -10.55 -16.34 -1.99
CA VAL A 178 -10.08 -17.59 -2.60
C VAL A 178 -8.60 -17.42 -2.94
N PRO A 179 -7.67 -18.21 -2.36
CA PRO A 179 -6.24 -18.03 -2.60
C PRO A 179 -5.85 -18.30 -4.06
N SER A 180 -5.12 -17.35 -4.66
CA SER A 180 -4.62 -17.47 -6.02
C SER A 180 -3.58 -18.59 -6.11
N GLN A 181 -3.74 -19.40 -7.15
CA GLN A 181 -2.82 -20.48 -7.52
C GLN A 181 -1.68 -19.99 -8.42
N GLU A 182 -1.71 -18.72 -8.82
CA GLU A 182 -0.63 -18.09 -9.56
C GLU A 182 0.66 -18.07 -8.75
N VAL A 183 1.79 -18.10 -9.45
CA VAL A 183 3.12 -18.08 -8.85
C VAL A 183 3.95 -16.98 -9.50
N PHE A 184 4.35 -16.01 -8.68
CA PHE A 184 5.19 -14.89 -9.10
C PHE A 184 6.66 -15.21 -8.84
N ARG A 185 7.54 -14.79 -9.76
CA ARG A 185 8.99 -15.01 -9.65
C ARG A 185 9.77 -13.82 -10.16
N PHE A 186 11.00 -13.68 -9.70
CA PHE A 186 11.97 -12.81 -10.37
C PHE A 186 12.43 -13.47 -11.67
N LEU A 187 12.58 -12.67 -12.73
CA LEU A 187 13.20 -13.06 -14.00
C LEU A 187 14.73 -13.20 -13.89
#